data_AF-A0A6G9SHZ2-F1
#
_entry.id   AF-A0A6G9SHZ2-F1
#
_cell.length_a   1.000
_cell.length_b   1.000
_cell.length_c   1.000
_cell.angle_alpha   90.00
_cell.angle_beta   90.00
_cell.angle_gamma   90.00
#
_symmetry.space_group_name_H-M   'P 1'
#
loop_
_entity.id
_entity.type
_entity.pdbx_description
1 polymer ?
#
loop_
_entity_poly.entity_id
_entity_poly.type
_entity_poly.pdbx_seq_one_letter_code
_entity_poly.pdbx_strand_id
1 'polypeptide(L)'
;MQAREIKDRLKSLIEEASAIDPRLANRLEEINRWVKDVKPGSLTAKRFVILFLQQMLQDAEVWLRLKSLPSQEEQQSALTALNPTLKYWYGYLFPKWLSEKDAKFYIWRQKLMAGEFNQEDAKLIDSIANNIKNSGGTIVQRYIADLSMATDIIVSSRQEMPLCIQLTSVSEEFYQDKFNDWENTLIFWAIDRGLFLSYNPRATDFVNQIVNILLYNSDNLRIGSYLKFNL
;
A
#
# COMPACT_ATOMS: atom_id res chain seq x y z
N MET A 1 -15.37 -5.52 -11.80
CA MET A 1 -14.74 -6.07 -13.02
C MET A 1 -14.70 -7.58 -12.91
N GLN A 2 -15.03 -8.29 -13.99
CA GLN A 2 -14.92 -9.77 -14.00
C GLN A 2 -13.49 -10.21 -14.33
N ALA A 3 -13.12 -11.45 -13.99
CA ALA A 3 -11.76 -11.97 -14.21
C ALA A 3 -11.28 -11.86 -15.68
N ARG A 4 -12.17 -12.00 -16.66
CA ARG A 4 -11.84 -11.83 -18.09
C ARG A 4 -11.50 -10.37 -18.41
N GLU A 5 -12.34 -9.45 -17.97
CA GLU A 5 -12.14 -8.01 -18.14
C GLU A 5 -10.83 -7.52 -17.49
N ILE A 6 -10.47 -8.06 -16.32
CA ILE A 6 -9.19 -7.76 -15.66
C ILE A 6 -8.01 -8.19 -16.52
N LYS A 7 -8.05 -9.38 -17.14
CA LYS A 7 -6.97 -9.86 -18.02
C LYS A 7 -6.85 -9.02 -19.29
N ASP A 8 -7.98 -8.71 -19.91
CA ASP A 8 -8.02 -7.89 -21.12
C ASP A 8 -7.46 -6.49 -20.84
N ARG A 9 -7.85 -5.90 -19.70
CA ARG A 9 -7.35 -4.59 -19.25
C ARG A 9 -5.87 -4.63 -18.89
N LEU A 10 -5.40 -5.68 -18.23
CA LEU A 10 -3.98 -5.87 -17.90
C LEU A 10 -3.14 -5.90 -19.18
N LYS A 11 -3.57 -6.64 -20.21
CA LYS A 11 -2.88 -6.68 -21.50
C LYS A 11 -2.85 -5.31 -22.17
N SER A 12 -3.98 -4.60 -22.20
CA SER A 12 -4.06 -3.25 -22.77
C SER A 12 -3.11 -2.28 -22.07
N LEU A 13 -3.05 -2.30 -20.73
CA LEU A 13 -2.17 -1.43 -19.97
C LEU A 13 -0.69 -1.78 -20.14
N ILE A 14 -0.35 -3.05 -20.38
CA ILE A 14 1.04 -3.44 -20.72
C ILE A 14 1.45 -2.80 -22.05
N GLU A 15 0.59 -2.86 -23.06
CA GLU A 15 0.85 -2.27 -24.38
C GLU A 15 1.01 -0.74 -24.27
N GLU A 16 0.11 -0.07 -23.55
CA GLU A 16 0.18 1.38 -23.30
C GLU A 16 1.43 1.76 -22.51
N ALA A 17 1.71 1.07 -21.39
CA ALA A 17 2.86 1.34 -20.56
C ALA A 17 4.19 1.11 -21.29
N SER A 18 4.25 0.17 -22.25
CA SER A 18 5.48 -0.10 -23.01
C SER A 18 5.97 1.13 -23.77
N ALA A 19 5.04 2.03 -24.17
CA ALA A 19 5.37 3.27 -24.86
C ALA A 19 5.70 4.44 -23.92
N ILE A 20 5.20 4.42 -22.68
CA ILE A 20 5.23 5.57 -21.76
C ILE A 20 6.18 5.36 -20.58
N ASP A 21 6.09 4.20 -19.92
CA ASP A 21 6.90 3.83 -18.77
C ASP A 21 7.24 2.32 -18.81
N PRO A 22 8.42 1.95 -19.35
CA PRO A 22 8.85 0.57 -19.45
C PRO A 22 8.95 -0.16 -18.10
N ARG A 23 9.14 0.55 -16.98
CA ARG A 23 9.20 -0.06 -15.65
C ARG A 23 7.82 -0.55 -15.22
N LEU A 24 6.79 0.27 -15.45
CA LEU A 24 5.41 -0.16 -15.26
C LEU A 24 5.06 -1.33 -16.18
N ALA A 25 5.42 -1.27 -17.47
CA ALA A 25 5.16 -2.36 -18.40
C ALA A 25 5.76 -3.69 -17.92
N ASN A 26 7.03 -3.68 -17.48
CA ASN A 26 7.71 -4.86 -16.94
C ASN A 26 6.99 -5.42 -15.71
N ARG A 27 6.56 -4.57 -14.78
CA ARG A 27 5.82 -5.00 -13.58
C ARG A 27 4.45 -5.59 -13.90
N LEU A 28 3.70 -4.96 -14.80
CA LEU A 28 2.42 -5.48 -15.26
C LEU A 28 2.60 -6.82 -15.98
N GLU A 29 3.67 -6.99 -16.76
CA GLU A 29 3.99 -8.25 -17.43
C GLU A 29 4.38 -9.35 -16.43
N GLU A 30 5.13 -9.04 -15.37
CA GLU A 30 5.39 -10.00 -14.27
C GLU A 30 4.10 -10.47 -13.59
N ILE A 31 3.16 -9.55 -13.34
CA ILE A 31 1.83 -9.87 -12.81
C ILE A 31 1.03 -10.69 -13.81
N ASN A 32 1.04 -10.32 -15.09
CA ASN A 32 0.32 -11.02 -16.16
C ASN A 32 0.77 -12.46 -16.31
N ARG A 33 2.09 -12.72 -16.28
CA ARG A 33 2.65 -14.09 -16.34
C ARG A 33 2.11 -15.00 -15.24
N TRP A 34 1.76 -14.44 -14.09
CA TRP A 34 1.20 -15.20 -12.97
C TRP A 34 -0.28 -15.53 -13.17
N VAL A 35 -1.07 -14.66 -13.79
CA VAL A 35 -2.54 -14.81 -13.87
C VAL A 35 -3.07 -15.23 -15.24
N LYS A 36 -2.29 -15.08 -16.31
CA LYS A 36 -2.72 -15.33 -17.70
C LYS A 36 -3.27 -16.74 -17.91
N ASP A 37 -2.64 -17.76 -17.32
CA ASP A 37 -2.99 -19.16 -17.52
C ASP A 37 -4.04 -19.67 -16.50
N VAL A 38 -4.38 -18.86 -15.49
CA VAL A 38 -5.39 -19.23 -14.49
C VAL A 38 -6.78 -19.14 -15.11
N LYS A 39 -7.56 -20.23 -15.09
CA LYS A 39 -8.94 -20.22 -15.63
C LYS A 39 -9.76 -19.09 -14.97
N PRO A 40 -10.57 -18.32 -15.73
CA PRO A 40 -11.32 -17.19 -15.18
C PRO A 40 -12.17 -17.54 -13.95
N GLY A 41 -12.87 -18.69 -13.95
CA GLY A 41 -13.65 -19.14 -12.79
C GLY A 41 -12.79 -19.39 -11.54
N SER A 42 -11.59 -19.97 -11.70
CA SER A 42 -10.64 -20.19 -10.60
C SER A 42 -10.07 -18.88 -10.08
N LEU A 43 -9.89 -17.87 -10.95
CA LEU A 43 -9.43 -16.55 -10.56
C LEU A 43 -10.52 -15.78 -9.80
N THR A 44 -11.77 -15.84 -10.27
CA THR A 44 -12.94 -15.24 -9.61
C THR A 44 -13.16 -15.78 -8.20
N ALA A 45 -12.90 -17.08 -7.99
CA ALA A 45 -12.99 -17.70 -6.66
C ALA A 45 -11.93 -17.16 -5.67
N LYS A 46 -10.86 -16.52 -6.15
CA LYS A 46 -9.77 -15.97 -5.34
C LYS A 46 -9.97 -14.47 -5.12
N ARG A 47 -10.86 -14.13 -4.19
CA ARG A 47 -11.26 -12.74 -3.88
C ARG A 47 -10.09 -11.78 -3.76
N PHE A 48 -9.06 -12.10 -2.96
CA PHE A 48 -7.94 -11.18 -2.72
C PHE A 48 -7.03 -11.01 -3.94
N VAL A 49 -6.92 -12.02 -4.81
CA VAL A 49 -6.22 -11.87 -6.09
C VAL A 49 -6.97 -10.88 -6.97
N ILE A 50 -8.29 -10.97 -7.05
CA ILE A 50 -9.10 -10.01 -7.81
C ILE A 50 -8.96 -8.59 -7.26
N LEU A 51 -9.06 -8.41 -5.94
CA LEU A 51 -8.94 -7.10 -5.31
C LEU A 51 -7.57 -6.47 -5.53
N PHE A 52 -6.50 -7.27 -5.40
CA PHE A 52 -5.14 -6.85 -5.75
C PHE A 52 -5.04 -6.40 -7.21
N LEU A 53 -5.48 -7.24 -8.16
CA LEU A 53 -5.40 -6.92 -9.58
C LEU A 53 -6.18 -5.65 -9.92
N GLN A 54 -7.38 -5.47 -9.37
CA GLN A 54 -8.15 -4.25 -9.60
C GLN A 54 -7.43 -3.01 -9.11
N GLN A 55 -6.82 -3.06 -7.92
CA GLN A 55 -6.07 -1.93 -7.39
C GLN A 55 -4.79 -1.66 -8.21
N MET A 56 -4.08 -2.72 -8.63
CA MET A 56 -2.92 -2.60 -9.52
C MET A 56 -3.28 -1.89 -10.83
N LEU A 57 -4.40 -2.26 -11.46
CA LEU A 57 -4.86 -1.63 -12.70
C LEU A 57 -5.21 -0.15 -12.47
N GLN A 58 -5.87 0.17 -11.35
CA GLN A 58 -6.21 1.54 -10.99
C GLN A 58 -4.96 2.40 -10.77
N ASP A 59 -3.99 1.93 -9.98
CA ASP A 59 -2.75 2.67 -9.73
C ASP A 59 -1.92 2.82 -11.01
N ALA A 60 -1.89 1.78 -11.87
CA ALA A 60 -1.24 1.85 -13.18
C ALA A 60 -1.88 2.89 -14.10
N GLU A 61 -3.20 2.97 -14.17
CA GLU A 61 -3.91 3.98 -14.97
C GLU A 61 -3.63 5.40 -14.48
N VAL A 62 -3.66 5.62 -13.16
CA VAL A 62 -3.32 6.93 -12.60
C VAL A 62 -1.87 7.29 -12.91
N TRP A 63 -0.95 6.34 -12.79
CA TRP A 63 0.46 6.54 -13.11
C TRP A 63 0.68 6.88 -14.59
N LEU A 64 0.03 6.16 -15.51
CA LEU A 64 0.13 6.44 -16.95
C LEU A 64 -0.45 7.80 -17.30
N ARG A 65 -1.60 8.17 -16.74
CA ARG A 65 -2.18 9.51 -16.94
C ARG A 65 -1.25 10.60 -16.45
N LEU A 66 -0.63 10.40 -15.29
CA LEU A 66 0.38 11.32 -14.77
C LEU A 66 1.57 11.40 -15.74
N LYS A 67 2.14 10.27 -16.14
CA LYS A 67 3.30 10.22 -17.05
C LYS A 67 3.05 10.72 -18.46
N SER A 68 1.80 10.69 -18.91
CA SER A 68 1.38 11.20 -20.22
C SER A 68 1.22 12.71 -20.27
N LEU A 69 1.32 13.41 -19.14
CA LEU A 69 1.23 14.87 -19.14
C LEU A 69 2.40 15.48 -19.93
N PRO A 70 2.16 16.55 -20.72
CA PRO A 70 3.12 17.08 -21.69
C PRO A 70 4.46 17.52 -21.11
N SER A 71 4.49 17.95 -19.85
CA SER A 71 5.68 18.51 -19.20
C SER A 71 5.87 18.00 -17.77
N GLN A 72 7.11 18.06 -17.28
CA GLN A 72 7.45 17.75 -15.88
C GLN A 72 6.75 18.71 -14.90
N GLU A 73 6.53 19.96 -15.30
CA GLU A 73 5.83 20.96 -14.49
C GLU A 73 4.35 20.60 -14.30
N GLU A 74 3.67 20.14 -15.35
CA GLU A 74 2.29 19.65 -15.26
C GLU A 74 2.21 18.37 -14.43
N GLN A 75 3.18 17.46 -14.57
CA GLN A 75 3.27 16.27 -13.71
C GLN A 75 3.40 16.65 -12.23
N GLN A 76 4.29 17.58 -11.92
CA GLN A 76 4.49 18.04 -10.54
C GLN A 76 3.26 18.78 -10.01
N SER A 77 2.58 19.56 -10.85
CA SER A 77 1.34 20.26 -10.50
C SER A 77 0.22 19.27 -10.20
N ALA A 78 0.04 18.25 -11.04
CA ALA A 78 -0.94 17.19 -10.84
C ALA A 78 -0.67 16.39 -9.55
N LEU A 79 0.59 16.04 -9.27
CA LEU A 79 0.98 15.40 -8.01
C LEU A 79 0.71 16.29 -6.78
N THR A 80 0.96 17.58 -6.89
CA THR A 80 0.78 18.55 -5.79
C THR A 80 -0.69 18.80 -5.48
N ALA A 81 -1.57 18.63 -6.47
CA ALA A 81 -3.02 18.72 -6.28
C ALA A 81 -3.64 17.49 -5.57
N LEU A 82 -2.90 16.38 -5.46
CA LEU A 82 -3.36 15.22 -4.70
C LEU A 82 -3.28 15.48 -3.20
N ASN A 83 -4.13 14.80 -2.43
CA ASN A 83 -3.98 14.80 -0.98
C ASN A 83 -2.60 14.22 -0.57
N PRO A 84 -2.08 14.56 0.62
CA PRO A 84 -0.71 14.22 1.01
C PRO A 84 -0.37 12.73 0.93
N THR A 85 -1.31 11.86 1.32
CA THR A 85 -1.09 10.39 1.26
C THR A 85 -1.03 9.84 -0.16
N LEU A 86 -1.87 10.33 -1.09
CA LEU A 86 -1.82 9.94 -2.50
C LEU A 86 -0.62 10.56 -3.21
N LYS A 87 -0.27 11.81 -2.88
CA LYS A 87 0.95 12.48 -3.34
C LYS A 87 2.18 11.66 -2.95
N TYR A 88 2.23 11.14 -1.73
CA TYR A 88 3.32 10.27 -1.28
C TYR A 88 3.32 8.92 -2.01
N TRP A 89 2.16 8.32 -2.18
CA TRP A 89 2.03 7.06 -2.91
C TRP A 89 2.57 7.17 -4.34
N TYR A 90 1.98 8.06 -5.16
CA TYR A 90 2.37 8.20 -6.56
C TYR A 90 3.68 8.95 -6.76
N GLY A 91 4.01 9.90 -5.88
CA GLY A 91 5.25 10.67 -5.99
C GLY A 91 6.50 9.93 -5.48
N TYR A 92 6.33 8.90 -4.64
CA TYR A 92 7.47 8.25 -3.97
C TYR A 92 7.39 6.72 -3.95
N LEU A 93 6.39 6.14 -3.29
CA LEU A 93 6.40 4.69 -3.00
C LEU A 93 6.10 3.83 -4.23
N PHE A 94 5.06 4.17 -4.99
CA PHE A 94 4.68 3.43 -6.19
C PHE A 94 5.80 3.41 -7.25
N PRO A 95 6.38 4.55 -7.68
CA PRO A 95 7.51 4.52 -8.62
C PRO A 95 8.75 3.80 -8.08
N LYS A 96 9.00 3.86 -6.77
CA LYS A 96 10.08 3.10 -6.15
C LYS A 96 9.83 1.59 -6.27
N TRP A 97 8.63 1.11 -5.97
CA TRP A 97 8.26 -0.30 -6.17
C TRP A 97 8.35 -0.76 -7.64
N LEU A 98 7.99 0.13 -8.58
CA LEU A 98 8.16 -0.16 -10.00
C LEU A 98 9.64 -0.34 -10.40
N SER A 99 10.55 0.37 -9.72
CA SER A 99 11.97 0.44 -10.09
C SER A 99 12.85 -0.56 -9.35
N GLU A 100 12.50 -0.90 -8.11
CA GLU A 100 13.31 -1.72 -7.22
C GLU A 100 12.84 -3.16 -7.17
N LYS A 101 13.75 -4.12 -7.00
CA LYS A 101 13.41 -5.55 -6.89
C LYS A 101 12.77 -5.87 -5.54
N ASP A 102 11.45 -6.08 -5.52
CA ASP A 102 10.75 -6.61 -4.35
C ASP A 102 11.18 -8.05 -4.04
N ALA A 103 11.96 -8.23 -2.97
CA ALA A 103 12.44 -9.53 -2.50
C ALA A 103 11.30 -10.45 -2.01
N LYS A 104 10.18 -9.88 -1.57
CA LYS A 104 9.01 -10.61 -1.07
C LYS A 104 8.01 -10.94 -2.17
N PHE A 105 8.18 -10.39 -3.39
CA PHE A 105 7.24 -10.55 -4.52
C PHE A 105 6.83 -12.00 -4.77
N TYR A 106 7.80 -12.91 -4.83
CA TYR A 106 7.54 -14.33 -5.06
C TYR A 106 6.78 -15.00 -3.90
N ILE A 107 7.02 -14.56 -2.66
CA ILE A 107 6.43 -15.15 -1.46
C ILE A 107 4.97 -14.73 -1.37
N TRP A 108 4.69 -13.42 -1.41
CA TRP A 108 3.32 -12.96 -1.22
C TRP A 108 2.42 -13.32 -2.41
N ARG A 109 2.94 -13.40 -3.65
CA ARG A 109 2.12 -13.87 -4.79
C ARG A 109 1.67 -15.33 -4.59
N GLN A 110 2.53 -16.18 -4.03
CA GLN A 110 2.19 -17.58 -3.77
C GLN A 110 1.07 -17.66 -2.74
N LYS A 111 1.22 -16.93 -1.63
CA LYS A 111 0.20 -16.85 -0.58
C LYS A 111 -1.13 -16.30 -1.13
N LEU A 112 -1.10 -15.28 -2.00
CA LEU A 112 -2.31 -14.69 -2.58
C LEU A 112 -3.03 -15.70 -3.49
N MET A 113 -2.26 -16.46 -4.29
CA MET A 113 -2.81 -17.51 -5.13
C MET A 113 -3.30 -18.71 -4.32
N ALA A 114 -2.66 -19.05 -3.20
CA ALA A 114 -3.11 -20.11 -2.32
C ALA A 114 -4.40 -19.74 -1.56
N GLY A 115 -4.73 -18.45 -1.48
CA GLY A 115 -5.87 -17.97 -0.69
C GLY A 115 -5.55 -17.90 0.81
N GLU A 116 -4.28 -17.85 1.16
CA GLU A 116 -3.77 -17.82 2.54
C GLU A 116 -3.81 -16.42 3.16
N PHE A 117 -4.31 -15.42 2.44
CA PHE A 117 -4.56 -14.10 2.99
C PHE A 117 -5.97 -14.04 3.58
N ASN A 118 -6.03 -13.66 4.85
CA ASN A 118 -7.23 -13.24 5.53
C ASN A 118 -7.18 -11.73 5.76
N GLN A 119 -8.30 -11.05 5.62
CA GLN A 119 -8.47 -9.65 6.05
C GLN A 119 -9.29 -9.63 7.33
N GLU A 120 -8.81 -10.35 8.36
CA GLU A 120 -9.48 -10.35 9.67
C GLU A 120 -9.54 -8.92 10.25
N ASP A 121 -8.57 -8.08 9.90
CA ASP A 121 -8.47 -6.68 10.34
C ASP A 121 -9.19 -5.66 9.45
N ALA A 122 -9.82 -6.05 8.32
CA ALA A 122 -10.40 -5.05 7.40
C ALA A 122 -11.44 -4.13 8.05
N LYS A 123 -12.29 -4.66 8.94
CA LYS A 123 -13.28 -3.85 9.66
C LYS A 123 -12.63 -2.83 10.61
N LEU A 124 -11.53 -3.23 11.25
CA LEU A 124 -10.77 -2.35 12.12
C LEU A 124 -10.12 -1.23 11.29
N ILE A 125 -9.45 -1.60 10.21
CA ILE A 125 -8.80 -0.69 9.29
C ILE A 125 -9.81 0.31 8.69
N ASP A 126 -11.02 -0.14 8.32
CA ASP A 126 -12.10 0.73 7.86
C ASP A 126 -12.55 1.72 8.95
N SER A 127 -12.66 1.26 10.20
CA SER A 127 -13.03 2.09 11.35
C SER A 127 -11.97 3.17 11.62
N ILE A 128 -10.69 2.79 11.61
CA ILE A 128 -9.55 3.72 11.73
C ILE A 128 -9.56 4.73 10.58
N ALA A 129 -9.77 4.27 9.35
CA ALA A 129 -9.80 5.11 8.16
C ALA A 129 -10.90 6.18 8.21
N ASN A 130 -12.10 5.79 8.65
CA ASN A 130 -13.22 6.71 8.80
C ASN A 130 -12.94 7.77 9.89
N ASN A 131 -12.39 7.35 11.03
CA ASN A 131 -12.05 8.28 12.10
C ASN A 131 -10.93 9.25 11.70
N ILE A 132 -9.89 8.80 11.00
CA ILE A 132 -8.85 9.68 10.45
C ILE A 132 -9.45 10.76 9.54
N LYS A 133 -10.33 10.37 8.61
CA LYS A 133 -11.00 11.30 7.70
C LYS A 133 -11.88 12.30 8.46
N ASN A 134 -12.64 11.83 9.45
CA ASN A 134 -13.49 12.67 10.29
C ASN A 134 -12.68 13.66 11.13
N SER A 135 -11.44 13.31 11.50
CA SER A 135 -10.50 14.19 12.18
C SER A 135 -9.72 15.14 11.24
N GLY A 136 -10.05 15.14 9.94
CA GLY A 136 -9.42 16.00 8.93
C GLY A 136 -8.08 15.49 8.40
N GLY A 137 -7.70 14.26 8.72
CA GLY A 137 -6.52 13.60 8.16
C GLY A 137 -6.81 12.92 6.81
N THR A 138 -5.74 12.51 6.14
CA THR A 138 -5.81 11.74 4.90
C THR A 138 -5.21 10.35 5.12
N ILE A 139 -5.72 9.38 4.36
CA ILE A 139 -5.32 7.98 4.49
C ILE A 139 -5.35 7.31 3.12
N VAL A 140 -4.35 6.48 2.86
CA VAL A 140 -4.39 5.53 1.74
C VAL A 140 -4.04 4.12 2.22
N GLN A 141 -4.70 3.14 1.59
CA GLN A 141 -4.45 1.70 1.74
C GLN A 141 -4.09 1.14 0.37
N ARG A 142 -3.03 0.34 0.32
CA ARG A 142 -2.57 -0.32 -0.90
C ARG A 142 -2.04 -1.71 -0.60
N TYR A 143 -2.49 -2.70 -1.37
CA TYR A 143 -1.99 -4.07 -1.30
C TYR A 143 -0.48 -4.12 -1.52
N ILE A 144 0.08 -3.34 -2.45
CA ILE A 144 1.55 -3.29 -2.60
C ILE A 144 2.22 -2.77 -1.32
N ALA A 145 1.67 -1.74 -0.69
CA ALA A 145 2.25 -1.20 0.54
C ALA A 145 2.23 -2.25 1.66
N ASP A 146 1.13 -2.98 1.82
CA ASP A 146 1.02 -4.07 2.79
C ASP A 146 1.98 -5.23 2.45
N LEU A 147 1.85 -5.80 1.25
CA LEU A 147 2.53 -7.02 0.81
C LEU A 147 4.04 -6.85 0.64
N SER A 148 4.47 -5.71 0.11
CA SER A 148 5.88 -5.44 -0.20
C SER A 148 6.57 -4.60 0.88
N MET A 149 5.87 -3.60 1.42
CA MET A 149 6.44 -2.56 2.29
C MET A 149 6.04 -2.70 3.77
N ALA A 150 5.35 -3.79 4.14
CA ALA A 150 4.88 -4.04 5.50
C ALA A 150 4.13 -2.83 6.08
N THR A 151 3.28 -2.20 5.26
CA THR A 151 2.57 -0.97 5.60
C THR A 151 1.08 -1.16 5.33
N ASP A 152 0.28 -1.29 6.39
CA ASP A 152 -1.16 -1.49 6.28
C ASP A 152 -1.86 -0.22 5.77
N ILE A 153 -1.42 0.92 6.30
CA ILE A 153 -1.98 2.24 5.99
C ILE A 153 -0.88 3.30 5.93
N ILE A 154 -1.09 4.30 5.07
CA ILE A 154 -0.31 5.53 5.06
C ILE A 154 -1.24 6.65 5.53
N VAL A 155 -0.82 7.39 6.54
CA VAL A 155 -1.63 8.45 7.16
C VAL A 155 -0.91 9.79 7.06
N SER A 156 -1.67 10.85 6.86
CA SER A 156 -1.16 12.22 6.97
C SER A 156 -2.14 13.12 7.72
N SER A 157 -1.63 13.91 8.66
CA SER A 157 -2.37 14.90 9.44
C SER A 157 -2.13 16.31 8.88
N ARG A 158 -2.18 17.34 9.72
CA ARG A 158 -2.25 18.77 9.36
C ARG A 158 -0.95 19.31 8.77
N GLN A 159 0.20 18.74 9.13
CA GLN A 159 1.49 19.14 8.56
C GLN A 159 1.76 18.47 7.21
N GLU A 160 0.80 17.71 6.68
CA GLU A 160 0.90 17.01 5.40
C GLU A 160 2.11 16.08 5.29
N MET A 161 2.62 15.59 6.43
CA MET A 161 3.77 14.70 6.48
C MET A 161 3.31 13.24 6.56
N PRO A 162 3.39 12.47 5.46
CA PRO A 162 2.92 11.09 5.42
C PRO A 162 3.71 10.20 6.36
N LEU A 163 3.04 9.20 6.92
CA LEU A 163 3.61 8.24 7.84
C LEU A 163 3.10 6.83 7.51
N CYS A 164 4.02 5.89 7.30
CA CYS A 164 3.71 4.49 7.05
C CYS A 164 3.46 3.76 8.37
N ILE A 165 2.33 3.06 8.47
CA ILE A 165 1.91 2.41 9.70
C ILE A 165 1.80 0.90 9.48
N GLN A 166 2.32 0.13 10.44
CA GLN A 166 1.92 -1.26 10.61
C GLN A 166 1.17 -1.42 11.93
N LEU A 167 -0.01 -2.03 11.85
CA LEU A 167 -0.88 -2.37 12.96
C LEU A 167 -0.73 -3.87 13.25
N THR A 168 -0.69 -4.25 14.52
CA THR A 168 -0.54 -5.64 14.90
C THR A 168 -1.19 -5.92 16.26
N SER A 169 -1.47 -7.19 16.54
CA SER A 169 -1.96 -7.66 17.84
C SER A 169 -1.08 -8.79 18.40
N VAL A 170 0.22 -8.78 18.05
CA VAL A 170 1.14 -9.88 18.41
C VAL A 170 1.41 -9.91 19.91
N SER A 171 1.64 -11.11 20.44
CA SER A 171 2.10 -11.29 21.82
C SER A 171 3.47 -10.63 22.03
N GLU A 172 3.72 -10.25 23.28
CA GLU A 172 4.94 -9.53 23.68
C GLU A 172 6.23 -10.30 23.32
N GLU A 173 6.18 -11.62 23.36
CA GLU A 173 7.32 -12.51 23.05
C GLU A 173 7.82 -12.39 21.59
N PHE A 174 6.94 -12.06 20.63
CA PHE A 174 7.31 -11.92 19.20
C PHE A 174 7.38 -10.46 18.75
N TYR A 175 7.05 -9.52 19.64
CA TYR A 175 6.90 -8.11 19.30
C TYR A 175 8.21 -7.48 18.81
N GLN A 176 9.34 -7.79 19.46
CA GLN A 176 10.64 -7.22 19.11
C GLN A 176 11.15 -7.70 17.76
N ASP A 177 11.06 -9.00 17.50
CA ASP A 177 11.53 -9.58 16.23
C ASP A 177 10.70 -9.06 15.06
N LYS A 178 9.37 -9.01 15.23
CA LYS A 178 8.47 -8.45 14.21
C LYS A 178 8.75 -6.96 13.95
N PHE A 179 9.05 -6.19 14.99
CA PHE A 179 9.45 -4.79 14.82
C PHE A 179 10.77 -4.66 14.03
N ASN A 180 11.78 -5.46 14.36
CA ASN A 180 13.06 -5.43 13.64
C ASN A 180 12.89 -5.77 12.15
N ASP A 181 12.09 -6.79 11.83
CA ASP A 181 11.78 -7.19 10.46
C ASP A 181 11.03 -6.10 9.68
N TRP A 182 10.10 -5.42 10.36
CA TRP A 182 9.36 -4.30 9.80
C TRP A 182 10.28 -3.09 9.55
N GLU A 183 11.11 -2.71 10.51
CA GLU A 183 12.05 -1.60 10.38
C GLU A 183 13.03 -1.85 9.23
N ASN A 184 13.60 -3.06 9.15
CA ASN A 184 14.45 -3.46 8.03
C ASN A 184 13.72 -3.38 6.67
N THR A 185 12.43 -3.70 6.64
CA THR A 185 11.60 -3.57 5.43
C THR A 185 11.44 -2.10 5.02
N LEU A 186 11.16 -1.20 5.98
CA LEU A 186 11.05 0.23 5.71
C LEU A 186 12.39 0.82 5.24
N ILE A 187 13.50 0.44 5.87
CA ILE A 187 14.84 0.85 5.47
C ILE A 187 15.16 0.39 4.04
N PHE A 188 14.84 -0.86 3.69
CA PHE A 188 15.03 -1.36 2.33
C PHE A 188 14.26 -0.52 1.30
N TRP A 189 13.02 -0.15 1.60
CA TRP A 189 12.22 0.73 0.76
C TRP A 189 12.57 2.21 0.93
N ALA A 190 13.57 2.56 1.74
CA ALA A 190 13.94 3.92 2.13
C ALA A 190 12.69 4.76 2.47
N ILE A 191 11.83 4.21 3.31
CA ILE A 191 10.68 4.90 3.87
C ILE A 191 11.17 5.61 5.12
N ASP A 192 11.21 6.94 5.10
CA ASP A 192 11.95 7.70 6.13
C ASP A 192 11.28 7.72 7.51
N ARG A 193 10.00 7.35 7.59
CA ARG A 193 9.18 7.49 8.79
C ARG A 193 8.21 6.34 8.88
N GLY A 194 8.22 5.64 10.01
CA GLY A 194 7.33 4.53 10.26
C GLY A 194 6.81 4.50 11.68
N LEU A 195 5.61 3.95 11.84
CA LEU A 195 5.03 3.63 13.14
C LEU A 195 4.56 2.18 13.19
N PHE A 196 5.08 1.42 14.12
CA PHE A 196 4.67 0.05 14.42
C PHE A 196 3.81 0.04 15.67
N LEU A 197 2.53 -0.26 15.54
CA LEU A 197 1.59 -0.15 16.66
C LEU A 197 0.95 -1.51 16.94
N SER A 198 1.29 -2.06 18.11
CA SER A 198 0.56 -3.17 18.71
C SER A 198 -0.64 -2.67 19.51
N TYR A 199 -1.77 -3.36 19.38
CA TYR A 199 -2.98 -3.04 20.12
C TYR A 199 -3.63 -4.30 20.71
N ASN A 200 -4.22 -4.16 21.88
CA ASN A 200 -5.08 -5.18 22.47
C ASN A 200 -6.54 -5.04 21.95
N PRO A 201 -7.05 -6.00 21.14
CA PRO A 201 -8.41 -5.93 20.61
C PRO A 201 -9.51 -6.02 21.69
N ARG A 202 -9.15 -6.37 22.93
CA ARG A 202 -10.07 -6.42 24.08
C ARG A 202 -10.14 -5.10 24.85
N ALA A 203 -9.25 -4.15 24.58
CA ALA A 203 -9.28 -2.85 25.22
C ALA A 203 -10.46 -2.02 24.71
N THR A 204 -11.07 -1.22 25.59
CA THR A 204 -12.12 -0.27 25.21
C THR A 204 -11.51 0.95 24.51
N ASP A 205 -12.20 1.49 23.51
CA ASP A 205 -11.83 2.74 22.82
C ASP A 205 -10.47 2.72 22.09
N PHE A 206 -9.92 1.54 21.83
CA PHE A 206 -8.60 1.39 21.18
C PHE A 206 -8.53 2.05 19.80
N VAL A 207 -9.64 2.10 19.05
CA VAL A 207 -9.69 2.76 17.73
C VAL A 207 -9.37 4.25 17.83
N ASN A 208 -9.97 4.97 18.78
CA ASN A 208 -9.72 6.40 18.94
C ASN A 208 -8.30 6.67 19.45
N GLN A 209 -7.79 5.82 20.35
CA GLN A 209 -6.41 5.90 20.81
C GLN A 209 -5.42 5.70 19.67
N ILE A 210 -5.63 4.68 18.83
CA ILE A 210 -4.84 4.45 17.62
C ILE A 210 -4.86 5.72 16.78
N VAL A 211 -6.04 6.21 16.37
CA VAL A 211 -6.17 7.37 15.48
C VAL A 211 -5.43 8.59 16.02
N ASN A 212 -5.56 8.90 17.31
CA ASN A 212 -4.86 10.01 17.95
C ASN A 212 -3.34 9.85 17.87
N ILE A 213 -2.83 8.64 18.13
CA ILE A 213 -1.40 8.32 18.02
C ILE A 213 -0.93 8.45 16.57
N LEU A 214 -1.69 7.93 15.60
CA LEU A 214 -1.33 7.98 14.18
C LEU A 214 -1.24 9.43 13.69
N LEU A 215 -2.25 10.25 13.98
CA LEU A 215 -2.31 11.65 13.54
C LEU A 215 -1.24 12.51 14.24
N TYR A 216 -1.07 12.34 15.56
CA TYR A 216 -0.04 13.05 16.30
C TYR A 216 1.36 12.72 15.76
N ASN A 217 1.67 11.43 15.57
CA ASN A 217 2.99 11.04 15.07
C ASN A 217 3.18 11.39 13.59
N SER A 218 2.11 11.41 12.79
CA SER A 218 2.19 11.93 11.42
C SER A 218 2.71 13.37 11.39
N ASP A 219 2.30 14.21 12.33
CA ASP A 219 2.77 15.60 12.41
C ASP A 219 4.13 15.76 13.13
N ASN A 220 4.45 14.90 14.10
CA ASN A 220 5.56 15.17 15.04
C ASN A 220 6.75 14.20 14.95
N LEU A 221 6.58 13.02 14.32
CA LEU A 221 7.68 12.07 14.20
C LEU A 221 8.74 12.63 13.25
N ARG A 222 10.00 12.69 13.70
CA ARG A 222 11.12 13.19 12.90
C ARG A 222 11.42 12.27 11.71
N ILE A 223 12.01 12.84 10.67
CA ILE A 223 12.56 12.10 9.53
C ILE A 223 13.67 11.16 10.03
N GLY A 224 13.75 9.96 9.46
CA GLY A 224 14.70 8.92 9.83
C GLY A 224 14.35 8.21 11.15
N SER A 225 13.10 8.29 11.60
CA SER A 225 12.67 7.73 12.87
C SER A 225 11.58 6.67 12.67
N TYR A 226 11.77 5.54 13.35
CA TYR A 226 10.85 4.42 13.40
C TYR A 226 10.41 4.23 14.85
N LEU A 227 9.12 4.48 15.12
CA LEU A 227 8.58 4.34 16.46
C LEU A 227 7.78 3.07 16.60
N LYS A 228 7.72 2.55 17.83
CA LYS A 228 6.84 1.45 18.20
C LYS A 228 6.00 1.78 19.43
N PHE A 229 4.73 1.39 19.41
CA PHE A 229 3.78 1.56 20.51
C PHE A 229 3.09 0.24 20.82
N ASN A 230 2.85 -0.02 22.10
CA ASN A 230 2.04 -1.16 22.55
C ASN A 230 0.89 -0.61 23.41
N LEU A 231 -0.35 -0.84 22.98
CA LEU A 231 -1.59 -0.35 23.61
C LEU A 231 -2.39 -1.48 24.25
#